data_AF-A0A812X6P1-F1
#
_entry.id   AF-A0A812X6P1-F1
#
_cell.length_a   1.000
_cell.length_b   1.000
_cell.length_c   1.000
_cell.angle_alpha   90.00
_cell.angle_beta   90.00
_cell.angle_gamma   90.00
#
_symmetry.space_group_name_H-M   'P 1'
#
loop_
_entity.id
_entity.type
_entity.pdbx_description
1 polymer ?
#
loop_
_entity_poly.entity_id
_entity_poly.type
_entity_poly.pdbx_seq_one_letter_code
_entity_poly.pdbx_strand_id
1 'polypeptide(L)'
;MLHSALQFAAPGTIYAGEQFLLRFTFPPRNLSVWLQVVFEGPSPEHPHIYSNGHICLSILYDAWSPALTVHAVCMSIVSMLSSAQEKVRPQDDAMYVSRVGYRSPKLSKWHFDDDRV
;
A
#
# COMPACT_ATOMS: atom_id res chain seq x y z
N MET A 1 16.12 10.54 0.76
CA MET A 1 14.84 9.82 0.88
C MET A 1 13.74 10.83 0.59
N LEU A 2 12.84 10.56 -0.35
CA LEU A 2 11.71 11.44 -0.61
C LEU A 2 10.55 10.98 0.27
N HIS A 3 10.21 11.74 1.31
CA HIS A 3 8.98 11.52 2.05
C HIS A 3 7.89 12.31 1.33
N SER A 4 6.94 11.59 0.72
CA SER A 4 5.77 12.22 0.10
C SER A 4 4.58 11.98 1.01
N ALA A 5 4.27 12.95 1.87
CA ALA A 5 3.07 12.89 2.67
C ALA A 5 1.84 13.05 1.78
N LEU A 6 1.08 11.98 1.59
CA LEU A 6 -0.20 12.03 0.90
C LEU A 6 -1.30 12.15 1.95
N GLN A 7 -1.78 13.36 2.23
CA GLN A 7 -2.88 13.56 3.16
C GLN A 7 -4.18 13.10 2.49
N PHE A 8 -4.69 11.95 2.91
CA PHE A 8 -5.98 11.45 2.45
C PHE A 8 -7.11 12.27 3.09
N ALA A 9 -8.11 12.64 2.29
CA ALA A 9 -9.43 13.05 2.72
C ALA A 9 -10.32 12.74 1.52
N ALA A 10 -10.94 11.57 1.49
CA ALA A 10 -11.94 11.22 0.49
C ALA A 10 -13.33 11.37 1.13
N PRO A 11 -14.01 12.51 0.92
CA PRO A 11 -15.38 12.70 1.39
C PRO A 11 -16.28 11.57 0.87
N GLY A 12 -17.20 11.09 1.70
CA GLY A 12 -18.13 10.02 1.31
C GLY A 12 -17.56 8.60 1.40
N THR A 13 -16.38 8.42 1.98
CA THR A 13 -15.79 7.10 2.28
C THR A 13 -15.78 6.82 3.77
N ILE A 14 -15.56 5.55 4.16
CA ILE A 14 -15.40 5.16 5.56
C ILE A 14 -14.12 5.71 6.21
N TYR A 15 -13.21 6.30 5.43
CA TYR A 15 -11.98 6.96 5.88
C TYR A 15 -12.08 8.49 5.86
N ALA A 16 -13.29 9.05 5.71
CA ALA A 16 -13.48 10.49 5.65
C ALA A 16 -12.96 11.19 6.92
N GLY A 17 -12.07 12.17 6.74
CA GLY A 17 -11.46 12.94 7.85
C GLY A 17 -10.20 12.31 8.45
N GLU A 18 -9.84 11.08 8.07
CA GLU A 18 -8.60 10.44 8.50
C GLU A 18 -7.43 10.77 7.58
N GLN A 19 -6.24 10.84 8.16
CA GLN A 19 -5.02 11.19 7.45
C GLN A 19 -3.97 10.10 7.65
N PHE A 20 -3.39 9.65 6.53
CA PHE A 20 -2.39 8.59 6.52
C PHE A 20 -1.14 9.07 5.81
N LEU A 21 0.02 8.56 6.22
CA LEU A 21 1.29 8.91 5.60
C LEU A 21 1.77 7.76 4.72
N LEU A 22 2.22 8.07 3.50
CA LEU A 22 2.86 7.10 2.60
C LEU A 22 4.36 7.38 2.49
N ARG A 23 5.17 6.34 2.59
CA ARG A 23 6.61 6.42 2.35
C ARG A 23 6.96 5.75 1.03
N PHE A 24 7.54 6.53 0.13
CA PHE A 24 8.09 6.06 -1.15
C PHE A 24 9.60 5.87 -1.03
N THR A 25 10.05 4.64 -1.26
CA THR A 25 11.48 4.31 -1.31
C THR A 25 11.84 3.99 -2.74
N PHE A 26 12.66 4.86 -3.35
CA PHE A 26 13.17 4.70 -4.70
C PHE A 26 14.50 3.95 -4.67
N PRO A 27 14.72 2.98 -5.58
CA PRO A 27 16.01 2.32 -5.70
C PRO A 27 17.10 3.29 -6.17
N PRO A 28 18.38 2.95 -5.96
CA PRO A 28 19.49 3.70 -6.53
C PRO A 28 19.42 3.68 -8.07
N ARG A 29 19.90 4.76 -8.70
CA ARG A 29 19.73 5.07 -10.14
C ARG A 29 20.20 3.96 -11.11
N ASN A 30 21.04 3.04 -10.64
CA ASN A 30 21.61 1.92 -11.39
C ASN A 30 20.82 0.60 -11.28
N LEU A 31 19.76 0.55 -10.47
CA LEU A 31 18.91 -0.62 -10.32
C LEU A 31 17.50 -0.23 -10.75
N SER A 32 17.06 -0.75 -11.92
CA SER A 32 15.73 -0.52 -12.51
C SER A 32 14.55 -1.06 -11.71
N VAL A 33 14.71 -1.29 -10.40
CA VAL A 33 13.86 -2.26 -9.74
C VAL A 33 13.42 -1.81 -8.34
N TRP A 34 12.11 -1.50 -8.33
CA TRP A 34 11.16 -1.65 -7.23
C TRP A 34 10.99 -0.43 -6.31
N LEU A 35 10.05 0.44 -6.70
CA LEU A 35 9.41 1.37 -5.78
C LEU A 35 8.80 0.58 -4.61
N GLN A 36 9.27 0.81 -3.39
CA GLN A 36 8.60 0.34 -2.19
C GLN A 36 7.70 1.45 -1.66
N VAL A 37 6.43 1.12 -1.45
CA VAL A 37 5.41 2.02 -0.91
C VAL A 37 4.80 1.34 0.30
N VAL A 38 4.82 2.03 1.44
CA VAL A 38 4.23 1.54 2.70
C VAL A 38 3.55 2.70 3.41
N PHE A 39 2.53 2.41 4.20
CA PHE A 39 2.02 3.36 5.19
C PHE A 39 3.00 3.52 6.33
N GLU A 40 3.17 4.75 6.80
CA GLU A 40 4.02 5.11 7.92
C GLU A 40 3.18 5.68 9.06
N GLY A 41 3.48 5.28 10.30
CA GLY A 41 2.61 5.56 11.45
C GLY A 41 1.36 4.66 11.45
N PRO A 42 0.20 5.14 11.92
CA PRO A 42 -1.01 4.32 11.89
C PRO A 42 -1.40 4.05 10.43
N SER A 43 -1.47 2.76 10.07
CA SER A 43 -1.95 2.34 8.75
C SER A 43 -3.47 2.17 8.76
N PRO A 44 -4.18 2.44 7.65
CA PRO A 44 -5.61 2.19 7.56
C PRO A 44 -5.94 0.73 7.86
N GLU A 45 -7.06 0.48 8.55
CA GLU A 45 -7.63 -0.86 8.65
C GLU A 45 -8.33 -1.20 7.35
N HIS A 46 -7.66 -1.95 6.47
CA HIS A 46 -8.17 -2.33 5.17
C HIS A 46 -7.79 -3.79 4.84
N PRO A 47 -8.63 -4.57 4.13
CA PRO A 47 -8.34 -5.96 3.76
C PRO A 47 -7.00 -6.20 3.02
N HIS A 48 -6.43 -5.14 2.46
CA HIS A 48 -5.16 -5.14 1.72
C HIS A 48 -4.05 -4.32 2.40
N ILE A 49 -4.24 -3.88 3.65
CA ILE A 49 -3.25 -3.09 4.40
C ILE A 49 -2.96 -3.74 5.74
N TYR A 50 -1.70 -4.16 5.90
CA TYR A 50 -1.20 -4.80 7.11
C TYR A 50 -0.88 -3.76 8.18
N SER A 51 -0.90 -4.18 9.44
CA SER A 51 -0.66 -3.32 10.60
C SER A 51 0.76 -2.75 10.66
N ASN A 52 1.73 -3.38 9.98
CA ASN A 52 3.08 -2.82 9.76
C ASN A 52 3.16 -1.82 8.59
N GLY A 53 2.03 -1.50 7.95
CA GLY A 53 1.92 -0.55 6.85
C GLY A 53 2.16 -1.13 5.46
N HIS A 54 2.40 -2.44 5.34
CA HIS A 54 2.55 -3.08 4.04
C HIS A 54 1.22 -3.11 3.27
N ILE A 55 1.30 -2.94 1.96
CA ILE A 55 0.14 -2.82 1.07
C ILE A 55 0.18 -4.00 0.09
N CYS A 56 -0.90 -4.78 0.02
CA CYS A 56 -1.10 -5.83 -0.98
C CYS A 56 -1.86 -5.25 -2.17
N LEU A 57 -1.16 -4.64 -3.12
CA LEU A 57 -1.76 -4.05 -4.32
C LEU A 57 -0.89 -4.35 -5.53
N SER A 58 -1.46 -4.97 -6.56
CA SER A 58 -0.77 -5.53 -7.73
C SER A 58 0.15 -4.54 -8.45
N ILE A 59 -0.25 -3.27 -8.57
CA ILE A 59 0.55 -2.17 -9.16
C ILE A 59 1.88 -1.92 -8.44
N LEU A 60 1.98 -2.33 -7.17
CA LEU A 60 3.20 -2.25 -6.39
C LEU A 60 4.09 -3.47 -6.59
N TYR A 61 3.67 -4.52 -7.29
CA TYR A 61 4.41 -5.77 -7.46
C TYR A 61 4.35 -6.24 -8.91
N ASP A 62 3.50 -7.22 -9.23
CA ASP A 62 3.51 -7.94 -10.50
C ASP A 62 3.00 -7.10 -11.67
N ALA A 63 2.11 -6.13 -11.41
CA ALA A 63 1.61 -5.20 -12.41
C ALA A 63 2.48 -3.92 -12.51
N TRP A 64 3.63 -3.86 -11.83
CA TRP A 64 4.52 -2.71 -11.90
C TRP A 64 5.23 -2.62 -13.25
N SER A 65 5.34 -1.40 -13.80
CA SER A 65 6.18 -1.12 -14.96
C SER A 65 6.89 0.24 -14.83
N PRO A 66 7.99 0.47 -15.56
CA PRO A 66 8.68 1.77 -15.59
C PRO A 66 7.81 2.94 -16.09
N ALA A 67 6.69 2.65 -16.75
CA ALA A 67 5.74 3.67 -17.21
C ALA A 67 4.84 4.20 -16.09
N LEU A 68 4.76 3.52 -14.95
CA LEU A 68 3.93 3.93 -13.83
C LEU A 68 4.53 5.13 -13.10
N THR A 69 3.71 6.15 -12.91
CA THR A 69 4.07 7.35 -12.17
C THR A 69 3.70 7.22 -10.69
N VAL A 70 4.35 8.02 -9.83
CA VAL A 70 3.94 8.17 -8.43
C VAL A 70 2.46 8.55 -8.32
N HIS A 71 1.98 9.41 -9.22
CA HIS A 71 0.58 9.81 -9.28
C HIS A 71 -0.35 8.62 -9.54
N ALA A 72 -0.01 7.77 -10.53
CA ALA A 72 -0.80 6.57 -10.81
C ALA A 72 -0.88 5.63 -9.60
N VAL A 73 0.25 5.42 -8.91
CA VAL A 73 0.30 4.62 -7.68
C VAL A 73 -0.58 5.22 -6.57
N CYS A 74 -0.50 6.53 -6.34
CA CYS A 74 -1.35 7.22 -5.37
C CYS A 74 -2.84 7.07 -5.72
N MET A 75 -3.20 7.24 -6.99
CA MET A 75 -4.58 7.09 -7.46
C MET A 75 -5.10 5.67 -7.25
N SER A 76 -4.30 4.63 -7.51
CA SER A 76 -4.69 3.25 -7.22
C SER A 76 -4.93 3.00 -5.73
N ILE A 77 -4.09 3.56 -4.84
CA ILE A 77 -4.27 3.45 -3.38
C ILE A 77 -5.53 4.21 -2.94
N VAL A 78 -5.77 5.42 -3.46
CA VAL A 78 -7.00 6.20 -3.18
C VAL A 78 -8.23 5.43 -3.64
N SER A 79 -8.20 4.85 -4.85
CA SER A 79 -9.29 4.05 -5.41
C SER A 79 -9.60 2.84 -4.53
N MET A 80 -8.58 2.09 -4.12
CA MET A 80 -8.69 0.95 -3.22
C MET A 80 -9.31 1.33 -1.87
N LEU A 81 -8.86 2.42 -1.24
CA LEU A 81 -9.45 2.89 0.02
C LEU A 81 -10.88 3.39 -0.15
N SER A 82 -11.18 4.04 -1.28
CA SER A 82 -12.50 4.62 -1.53
C SER A 82 -13.58 3.56 -1.80
N SER A 83 -13.21 2.36 -2.26
CA SER A 83 -14.14 1.26 -2.52
C SER A 83 -14.43 0.41 -1.27
N ALA A 84 -13.71 0.61 -0.17
CA ALA A 84 -13.89 -0.16 1.05
C ALA A 84 -15.24 0.14 1.71
N GLN A 85 -15.96 -0.91 2.10
CA GLN A 85 -17.25 -0.82 2.80
C GLN A 85 -17.11 -1.02 4.32
N GLU A 86 -16.01 -1.63 4.75
CA GLU A 86 -15.72 -1.90 6.16
C GLU A 86 -14.24 -1.68 6.49
N LYS A 87 -13.97 -1.40 7.76
CA LYS A 87 -12.61 -1.29 8.31
C LYS A 87 -12.24 -2.61 8.95
N VAL A 88 -11.48 -3.41 8.22
CA VAL A 88 -11.01 -4.73 8.67
C VAL A 88 -9.58 -4.94 8.21
N ARG A 89 -8.80 -5.70 8.96
CA ARG A 89 -7.44 -6.09 8.59
C ARG A 89 -7.45 -7.35 7.72
N PRO A 90 -6.35 -7.64 6.98
CA PRO A 90 -6.16 -8.94 6.36
C PRO A 90 -6.28 -10.06 7.41
N GLN A 91 -6.90 -11.19 7.04
CA GLN A 91 -7.14 -12.30 7.97
C GLN A 91 -5.83 -12.88 8.57
N ASP A 92 -4.74 -12.81 7.82
CA ASP A 92 -3.42 -13.30 8.22
C ASP A 92 -2.50 -12.20 8.79
N ASP A 93 -3.01 -11.01 9.11
CA ASP A 93 -2.23 -9.84 9.52
C ASP A 93 -1.21 -10.16 10.63
N ALA A 94 -1.66 -10.74 11.74
CA ALA A 94 -0.79 -11.05 12.87
C ALA A 94 0.32 -12.05 12.50
N MET A 95 0.00 -13.06 11.68
CA MET A 95 0.97 -14.06 11.22
C MET A 95 1.98 -13.44 10.25
N TYR A 96 1.49 -12.63 9.31
CA TYR A 96 2.31 -11.92 8.35
C TYR A 96 3.29 -10.97 9.05
N VAL A 97 2.80 -10.14 9.97
CA VAL A 97 3.59 -9.14 10.67
C VAL A 97 4.60 -9.79 11.61
N SER A 98 4.23 -10.86 12.32
CA SER A 98 5.18 -11.64 13.13
C SER A 98 6.32 -12.22 12.29
N ARG A 99 5.99 -12.74 11.09
CA ARG A 99 6.99 -13.29 10.18
C ARG A 99 7.86 -12.22 9.55
N VAL A 100 7.29 -11.14 9.01
CA VAL A 100 8.00 -10.19 8.14
C VAL A 100 8.59 -9.01 8.94
N GLY A 101 7.94 -8.58 10.02
CA GLY A 101 8.30 -7.40 10.78
C GLY A 101 8.24 -6.14 9.91
N TYR A 102 9.27 -5.29 10.01
CA TYR A 102 9.43 -4.08 9.18
C TYR A 102 10.40 -4.26 8.01
N ARG A 103 10.73 -5.53 7.66
CA ARG A 103 11.53 -5.82 6.47
C ARG A 103 10.77 -5.44 5.21
N SER A 104 11.47 -5.33 4.08
CA SER A 104 10.80 -4.93 2.84
C SER A 104 9.62 -5.85 2.51
N PRO A 105 8.42 -5.30 2.20
CA PRO A 105 7.26 -6.08 1.77
C PRO A 105 7.54 -6.88 0.48
N LYS A 106 8.57 -6.50 -0.27
CA LYS A 106 9.03 -7.18 -1.49
C LYS A 106 9.58 -8.59 -1.24
N LEU A 107 9.93 -8.92 0.01
CA LEU A 107 10.31 -10.28 0.39
C LEU A 107 9.11 -11.22 0.55
N SER A 108 7.89 -10.69 0.44
CA SER A 108 6.65 -11.45 0.59
C SER A 108 6.12 -11.88 -0.78
N LYS A 109 5.62 -13.12 -0.85
CA LYS A 109 4.81 -13.57 -1.98
C LYS A 109 3.36 -13.16 -1.71
N TRP A 110 2.86 -12.21 -2.49
CA TRP A 110 1.52 -11.69 -2.37
C TRP A 110 0.54 -12.53 -3.20
N HIS A 111 -0.66 -12.70 -2.67
CA HIS A 111 -1.81 -13.19 -3.40
C HIS A 111 -2.76 -12.01 -3.55
N PHE A 112 -3.00 -11.57 -4.78
CA PHE A 112 -3.89 -10.45 -5.08
C PHE A 112 -5.27 -11.03 -5.40
N ASP A 113 -6.31 -10.56 -4.73
CA ASP A 113 -7.69 -10.98 -4.98
C ASP A 113 -8.32 -10.26 -6.20
N ASP A 114 -7.50 -9.71 -7.10
CA ASP A 114 -7.89 -8.88 -8.26
C ASP A 114 -8.54 -9.68 -9.42
N ASP A 115 -8.72 -11.00 -9.28
CA ASP A 115 -9.21 -11.90 -10.33
C ASP A 115 -10.74 -11.93 -10.48
N ARG A 116 -11.47 -10.98 -9.90
CA ARG A 116 -12.93 -10.84 -10.08
C ARG A 116 -13.28 -9.51 -10.71
N VAL A 117 -13.03 -9.42 -12.01
CA VAL A 117 -13.79 -8.57 -12.93
C VAL A 117 -15.05 -9.32 -13.35
#